data_AF-A0A6L7WF31-F1
#
_entry.id   AF-A0A6L7WF31-F1
#
_cell.length_a   1.000
_cell.length_b   1.000
_cell.length_c   1.000
_cell.angle_alpha   90.00
_cell.angle_beta   90.00
_cell.angle_gamma   90.00
#
_symmetry.space_group_name_H-M   'P 1'
#
loop_
_entity.id
_entity.type
_entity.pdbx_description
1 polymer ?
#
loop_
_entity_poly.entity_id
_entity_poly.type
_entity_poly.pdbx_seq_one_letter_code
_entity_poly.pdbx_strand_id
1 'polypeptide(L)'
;MAVFNPFLPSYQANPYPAYAALRAEDPVHFSAALQAWVLTAYEDCERVLRDEATFSSSSDTASGQLATVLQQQRREFPLGEVPTVLNSDPPVHTRLRTLLNRAFTPRAIEGLRPHIEEIAGSLLDDAG
;
A
#
# COMPACT_ATOMS: atom_id res chain seq x y z
N MET A 1 26.46 -3.89 1.82
CA MET A 1 25.06 -3.45 1.99
C MET A 1 24.20 -4.07 0.92
N ALA A 2 23.13 -4.75 1.30
CA ALA A 2 22.12 -5.20 0.35
C ALA A 2 21.46 -3.96 -0.29
N VAL A 3 21.46 -3.89 -1.62
CA VAL A 3 20.80 -2.80 -2.35
C VAL A 3 19.29 -3.01 -2.26
N PHE A 4 18.56 -2.06 -1.68
CA PHE A 4 17.10 -2.04 -1.77
C PHE A 4 16.68 -1.63 -3.18
N ASN A 5 16.20 -2.59 -3.97
CA ASN A 5 15.63 -2.34 -5.29
C ASN A 5 14.40 -3.22 -5.55
N PRO A 6 13.19 -2.73 -5.26
CA PRO A 6 11.95 -3.50 -5.40
C PRO A 6 11.53 -3.73 -6.86
N PHE A 7 12.23 -3.16 -7.83
CA PHE A 7 11.92 -3.28 -9.26
C PHE A 7 12.70 -4.40 -9.97
N LEU A 8 13.63 -5.07 -9.29
CA LEU A 8 14.33 -6.22 -9.84
C LEU A 8 13.44 -7.47 -9.80
N PRO A 9 13.35 -8.26 -10.89
CA PRO A 9 12.57 -9.51 -10.89
C PRO A 9 12.99 -10.48 -9.77
N SER A 10 14.29 -10.57 -9.48
CA SER A 10 14.82 -11.40 -8.38
C SER A 10 14.36 -10.93 -7.00
N TYR A 11 14.21 -9.61 -6.81
CA TYR A 11 13.68 -9.04 -5.59
C TYR A 11 12.19 -9.33 -5.44
N GLN A 12 11.42 -9.18 -6.52
CA GLN A 12 9.98 -9.46 -6.52
C GLN A 12 9.68 -10.93 -6.26
N ALA A 13 10.50 -11.83 -6.82
CA ALA A 13 10.37 -13.26 -6.59
C ALA A 13 10.67 -13.66 -5.15
N ASN A 14 11.67 -13.03 -4.50
CA ASN A 14 12.02 -13.31 -3.12
C ASN A 14 12.62 -12.09 -2.41
N PRO A 15 11.79 -11.22 -1.80
CA PRO A 15 12.26 -9.99 -1.17
C PRO A 15 12.78 -10.21 0.26
N TYR A 16 12.48 -11.37 0.86
CA TYR A 16 12.73 -11.62 2.29
C TYR A 16 14.20 -11.57 2.70
N PRO A 17 15.17 -12.09 1.91
CA PRO A 17 16.59 -11.95 2.23
C PRO A 17 17.04 -10.50 2.31
N ALA A 18 16.57 -9.63 1.40
CA ALA A 18 16.89 -8.22 1.42
C ALA A 18 16.28 -7.51 2.63
N TYR A 19 15.01 -7.81 2.94
CA TYR A 19 14.39 -7.28 4.17
C TYR A 19 15.11 -7.75 5.44
N ALA A 20 15.57 -9.00 5.48
CA ALA A 20 16.30 -9.53 6.63
C ALA A 20 17.64 -8.80 6.84
N ALA A 21 18.39 -8.58 5.77
CA ALA A 21 19.64 -7.82 5.81
C ALA A 21 19.40 -6.37 6.27
N LEU A 22 18.41 -5.68 5.68
CA LEU A 22 18.07 -4.31 6.08
C LEU A 22 17.62 -4.24 7.55
N ARG A 23 16.74 -5.12 8.01
CA ARG A 23 16.33 -5.14 9.43
C ARG A 23 17.50 -5.33 10.40
N ALA A 24 18.50 -6.13 10.02
CA ALA A 24 19.62 -6.43 10.88
C ALA A 24 20.68 -5.32 10.92
N GLU A 25 20.91 -4.64 9.80
CA GLU A 25 22.06 -3.74 9.63
C GLU A 25 21.68 -2.27 9.42
N ASP A 26 20.53 -1.99 8.81
CA ASP A 26 20.09 -0.66 8.40
C ASP A 26 18.54 -0.56 8.35
N PRO A 27 17.86 -0.65 9.51
CA PRO A 27 16.40 -0.83 9.55
C PRO A 27 15.60 0.41 9.09
N VAL A 28 16.26 1.58 9.08
CA VAL A 28 15.77 2.87 8.59
C VAL A 28 16.69 3.32 7.45
N HIS A 29 16.52 2.70 6.30
CA HIS A 29 17.41 2.85 5.16
C HIS A 29 17.01 4.01 4.27
N PHE A 30 17.92 4.94 3.97
CA PHE A 30 17.69 5.93 2.92
C PHE A 30 18.05 5.35 1.54
N SER A 31 17.05 5.12 0.70
CA SER A 31 17.27 4.67 -0.68
C SER A 31 17.54 5.88 -1.57
N ALA A 32 18.79 6.07 -1.97
CA ALA A 32 19.16 7.13 -2.92
C ALA A 32 18.45 6.99 -4.28
N ALA A 33 18.18 5.75 -4.71
CA ALA A 33 17.48 5.49 -5.97
C ALA A 33 16.00 5.90 -5.93
N LEU A 34 15.35 5.75 -4.78
CA LEU A 34 13.95 6.17 -4.60
C LEU A 34 13.83 7.62 -4.10
N GLN A 35 14.92 8.19 -3.60
CA GLN A 35 14.93 9.44 -2.83
C GLN A 35 13.93 9.38 -1.66
N ALA A 36 13.89 8.24 -0.98
CA ALA A 36 12.90 7.95 0.06
C ALA A 36 13.49 7.10 1.19
N TRP A 37 12.90 7.24 2.38
CA TRP A 37 13.18 6.39 3.53
C TRP A 37 12.42 5.06 3.43
N VAL A 38 13.11 3.97 3.74
CA VAL A 38 12.59 2.60 3.73
C VAL A 38 12.67 2.06 5.16
N LEU A 39 11.49 1.80 5.72
CA LEU A 39 11.36 1.23 7.06
C LEU A 39 11.13 -0.27 6.95
N THR A 40 11.89 -1.06 7.71
CA THR A 40 11.81 -2.52 7.63
C THR A 40 11.53 -3.20 8.97
N ALA A 41 11.76 -2.49 10.09
CA ALA A 41 11.38 -2.94 11.42
C ALA A 41 9.86 -2.80 11.63
N TYR A 42 9.25 -3.81 12.27
CA TYR A 42 7.81 -3.83 12.53
C TYR A 42 7.34 -2.60 13.31
N GLU A 43 8.06 -2.25 14.38
CA GLU A 43 7.72 -1.18 15.30
C GLU A 43 7.71 0.20 14.60
N ASP A 44 8.67 0.45 13.71
CA ASP A 44 8.70 1.67 12.90
C ASP A 44 7.56 1.74 11.90
N CYS A 45 7.28 0.63 11.21
CA CYS A 45 6.15 0.55 10.28
C CYS A 45 4.82 0.78 11.00
N GLU A 46 4.60 0.13 12.15
CA GLU A 46 3.39 0.29 12.94
C GLU A 46 3.23 1.73 13.42
N ARG A 47 4.30 2.35 13.94
CA ARG A 47 4.30 3.74 14.41
C ARG A 47 3.91 4.71 13.29
N VAL A 48 4.51 4.57 12.11
CA VAL A 48 4.20 5.42 10.95
C VAL A 48 2.76 5.24 10.50
N LEU A 49 2.26 4.00 10.45
CA LEU A 49 0.89 3.71 10.03
C LEU A 49 -0.18 4.19 11.01
N ARG A 50 0.19 4.51 12.26
CA ARG A 50 -0.73 4.99 13.31
C ARG A 50 -0.70 6.51 13.52
N ASP A 51 0.26 7.21 12.92
CA ASP A 51 0.44 8.65 13.09
C ASP A 51 0.21 9.38 11.75
N GLU A 52 -1.05 9.42 11.31
CA GLU A 52 -1.41 10.08 10.05
C GLU A 52 -1.20 11.61 10.09
N ALA A 53 -1.12 12.19 11.29
CA ALA A 53 -0.89 13.62 11.46
C ALA A 53 0.56 14.00 11.07
N THR A 54 1.52 13.11 11.35
CA THR A 54 2.92 13.27 10.95
C THR A 54 3.20 12.65 9.58
N PHE A 55 2.63 11.47 9.30
CA PHE A 55 2.90 10.68 8.10
C PHE A 55 1.67 10.65 7.18
N SER A 56 1.56 11.69 6.36
CA SER A 56 0.48 11.89 5.39
C SER A 56 0.43 10.77 4.34
N SER A 57 -0.79 10.32 4.02
CA SER A 57 -1.08 9.41 2.91
C SER A 57 -1.30 10.16 1.59
N SER A 58 -1.41 11.49 1.62
CA SER A 58 -1.51 12.31 0.41
C SER A 58 -0.17 12.36 -0.32
N SER A 59 -0.19 12.07 -1.62
CA SER A 59 1.00 12.25 -2.45
C SER A 59 1.41 13.72 -2.59
N ASP A 60 0.53 14.68 -2.27
CA ASP A 60 0.79 16.11 -2.43
C ASP A 60 1.80 16.64 -1.42
N THR A 61 1.94 15.97 -0.28
CA THR A 61 2.91 16.29 0.77
C THR A 61 4.23 15.54 0.60
N ALA A 62 4.24 14.51 -0.26
CA ALA A 62 5.41 13.69 -0.53
C ALA A 62 6.41 14.42 -1.43
N SER A 63 7.69 14.12 -1.23
CA SER A 63 8.81 14.69 -1.99
C SER A 63 9.74 13.59 -2.50
N GLY A 64 10.67 13.96 -3.37
CA GLY A 64 11.62 13.03 -4.00
C GLY A 64 11.10 12.42 -5.30
N GLN A 65 12.00 11.73 -5.99
CA GLN A 65 11.76 11.21 -7.34
C GLN A 65 10.59 10.23 -7.38
N LEU A 66 10.46 9.35 -6.39
CA LEU A 66 9.34 8.42 -6.31
C LEU A 66 8.00 9.16 -6.21
N ALA A 67 7.91 10.21 -5.38
CA ALA A 67 6.68 11.00 -5.25
C ALA A 67 6.30 11.66 -6.59
N THR A 68 7.28 12.24 -7.30
CA THR A 68 7.05 12.84 -8.62
C THR A 68 6.51 11.83 -9.63
N VAL A 69 7.10 10.64 -9.70
CA VAL A 69 6.65 9.57 -10.61
C VAL A 69 5.23 9.13 -10.27
N LEU A 70 4.92 8.92 -8.97
CA LEU A 70 3.58 8.52 -8.53
C LEU A 70 2.53 9.59 -8.83
N GLN A 71 2.84 10.88 -8.65
CA GLN A 71 1.95 11.98 -9.01
C GLN A 71 1.70 12.05 -10.53
N GLN A 72 2.74 11.87 -11.35
CA GLN A 72 2.61 11.84 -12.81
C GLN A 72 1.74 10.67 -13.27
N GLN A 73 2.02 9.46 -12.78
CA GLN A 73 1.21 8.28 -13.11
C GLN A 73 -0.25 8.46 -12.72
N ARG A 74 -0.54 9.06 -11.56
CA ARG A 74 -1.92 9.37 -11.18
C ARG A 74 -2.61 10.25 -12.21
N ARG A 75 -1.96 11.32 -12.67
CA ARG A 75 -2.54 12.25 -13.66
C ARG A 75 -2.86 11.61 -15.01
N GLU A 76 -2.23 10.48 -15.33
CA GLU A 76 -2.53 9.72 -16.57
C GLU A 76 -3.87 8.97 -16.49
N PHE A 77 -4.41 8.73 -15.30
CA PHE A 77 -5.68 8.03 -15.12
C PHE A 77 -6.86 9.01 -15.03
N PRO A 78 -8.00 8.71 -15.68
CA PRO A 78 -9.26 9.39 -15.40
C PRO A 78 -9.57 9.31 -13.91
N LEU A 79 -9.80 10.49 -13.29
CA LEU A 79 -10.01 10.66 -11.85
C LEU A 79 -8.77 10.46 -10.95
N GLY A 80 -7.56 10.41 -11.48
CA GLY A 80 -6.37 10.16 -10.66
C GLY A 80 -6.02 11.27 -9.65
N GLU A 81 -6.56 12.48 -9.85
CA GLU A 81 -6.49 13.58 -8.87
C GLU A 81 -7.68 13.59 -7.90
N VAL A 82 -8.65 12.68 -8.05
CA VAL A 82 -9.79 12.60 -7.12
C VAL A 82 -9.34 11.96 -5.80
N PRO A 83 -9.66 12.58 -4.65
CA PRO A 83 -9.38 11.98 -3.35
C PRO A 83 -10.12 10.65 -3.14
N THR A 84 -9.39 9.63 -2.70
CA THR A 84 -9.86 8.29 -2.34
C THR A 84 -9.54 7.99 -0.88
N VAL A 85 -10.04 6.88 -0.33
CA VAL A 85 -9.67 6.45 1.02
C VAL A 85 -8.18 6.14 1.17
N LEU A 86 -7.49 5.76 0.11
CA LEU A 86 -6.08 5.33 0.18
C LEU A 86 -5.06 6.48 0.06
N ASN A 87 -5.46 7.64 -0.46
CA ASN A 87 -4.55 8.75 -0.78
C ASN A 87 -4.99 10.08 -0.17
N SER A 88 -5.80 10.04 0.88
CA SER A 88 -6.30 11.23 1.56
C SER A 88 -6.02 11.14 3.05
N ASP A 89 -5.88 12.30 3.68
CA ASP A 89 -5.81 12.43 5.14
C ASP A 89 -7.15 12.97 5.70
N PRO A 90 -7.37 12.94 7.03
CA PRO A 90 -8.47 13.66 7.65
C PRO A 90 -8.48 15.15 7.28
N PRO A 91 -9.66 15.79 7.10
CA PRO A 91 -11.00 15.24 7.31
C PRO A 91 -11.57 14.50 6.09
N VAL A 92 -10.93 14.58 4.92
CA VAL A 92 -11.41 13.98 3.67
C VAL A 92 -11.48 12.45 3.78
N HIS A 93 -10.41 11.83 4.28
CA HIS A 93 -10.35 10.40 4.58
C HIS A 93 -11.49 9.96 5.50
N THR A 94 -11.70 10.67 6.61
CA THR A 94 -12.74 10.35 7.60
C THR A 94 -14.13 10.35 6.96
N ARG A 95 -14.44 11.34 6.12
CA ARG A 95 -15.70 11.42 5.39
C ARG A 95 -15.90 10.24 4.44
N LEU A 96 -14.89 9.95 3.60
CA LEU A 96 -14.95 8.86 2.62
C LEU A 96 -15.06 7.49 3.30
N ARG A 97 -14.24 7.24 4.33
CA ARG A 97 -14.23 6.00 5.10
C ARG A 97 -15.56 5.77 5.81
N THR A 98 -16.20 6.82 6.34
CA THR A 98 -17.52 6.72 6.97
C THR A 98 -18.60 6.22 5.99
N LEU A 99 -18.57 6.69 4.74
CA LEU A 99 -19.50 6.24 3.71
C LEU A 99 -19.22 4.77 3.32
N LEU A 100 -17.95 4.43 3.11
CA LEU A 100 -17.54 3.09 2.69
C LEU A 100 -17.77 2.02 3.76
N ASN A 101 -17.56 2.33 5.04
CA ASN A 101 -17.73 1.38 6.15
C ASN A 101 -19.12 0.71 6.17
N ARG A 102 -20.16 1.36 5.62
CA ARG A 102 -21.51 0.78 5.52
C ARG A 102 -21.57 -0.46 4.61
N ALA A 103 -20.70 -0.52 3.60
CA ALA A 103 -20.58 -1.65 2.69
C ALA A 103 -19.67 -2.77 3.23
N PHE A 104 -18.81 -2.48 4.21
CA PHE A 104 -17.84 -3.42 4.79
C PHE A 104 -18.24 -3.90 6.20
N THR A 105 -19.54 -3.98 6.49
CA THR A 105 -20.01 -4.55 7.76
C THR A 105 -19.88 -6.08 7.76
N PRO A 106 -19.73 -6.75 8.92
CA PRO A 106 -19.68 -8.20 8.98
C PRO A 106 -20.85 -8.89 8.26
N ARG A 107 -22.06 -8.34 8.38
CA ARG A 107 -23.26 -8.84 7.67
C ARG A 107 -23.17 -8.68 6.16
N ALA A 108 -22.69 -7.53 5.68
CA ALA A 108 -22.53 -7.30 4.24
C ALA A 108 -21.50 -8.26 3.63
N ILE A 109 -20.37 -8.45 4.32
CA ILE A 109 -19.32 -9.39 3.89
C ILE A 109 -19.82 -10.83 3.91
N GLU A 110 -20.51 -11.24 4.98
CA GLU A 110 -21.06 -12.60 5.08
C GLU A 110 -22.12 -12.86 3.99
N GLY A 111 -22.88 -11.84 3.60
CA GLY A 111 -23.82 -11.94 2.47
C GLY A 111 -23.15 -12.22 1.11
N LEU A 112 -21.85 -11.94 0.96
CA LEU A 112 -21.10 -12.26 -0.27
C LEU A 112 -20.65 -13.72 -0.33
N ARG A 113 -20.64 -14.44 0.80
CA ARG A 113 -20.11 -15.81 0.89
C ARG A 113 -20.68 -16.75 -0.17
N PRO A 114 -22.02 -16.88 -0.36
CA PRO A 114 -22.56 -17.86 -1.30
C PRO A 114 -22.11 -17.61 -2.75
N HIS A 115 -22.04 -16.34 -3.16
CA HIS A 115 -21.63 -15.97 -4.51
C HIS A 115 -20.12 -16.18 -4.73
N ILE A 116 -19.30 -15.90 -3.72
CA ILE A 116 -17.87 -16.18 -3.77
C ILE A 116 -17.63 -17.70 -3.86
N GLU A 117 -18.36 -18.50 -3.07
CA GLU A 117 -18.28 -19.96 -3.10
C GLU A 117 -18.70 -20.54 -4.46
N GLU A 118 -19.76 -19.98 -5.07
CA GLU A 118 -20.19 -20.33 -6.43
C GLU A 118 -19.10 -20.07 -7.46
N ILE A 119 -18.54 -18.85 -7.51
CA ILE A 119 -17.49 -18.47 -8.47
C ILE A 119 -16.23 -19.31 -8.24
N ALA A 120 -15.82 -19.49 -6.98
CA ALA A 120 -14.64 -20.28 -6.66
C ALA A 120 -14.84 -21.75 -7.06
N GLY A 121 -16.02 -22.32 -6.78
CA GLY A 121 -16.39 -23.67 -7.18
C GLY A 121 -16.34 -23.84 -8.71
N SER A 122 -16.95 -22.93 -9.47
CA SER A 122 -16.94 -23.03 -10.93
C SER A 122 -15.53 -22.94 -11.52
N LEU A 123 -14.68 -22.06 -10.97
CA LEU A 123 -13.29 -21.93 -11.41
C LEU A 123 -12.44 -23.16 -11.09
N LEU A 124 -12.73 -23.85 -9.98
CA LEU A 124 -12.05 -25.10 -9.63
C LEU A 124 -12.51 -26.26 -10.52
N ASP A 125 -13.82 -26.36 -10.78
CA ASP A 125 -14.37 -27.38 -11.68
C ASP A 125 -13.82 -27.23 -13.11
N ASP A 126 -13.63 -25.99 -13.58
CA ASP A 126 -13.02 -25.69 -14.88
C ASP A 126 -11.51 -26.03 -14.93
N ALA A 127 -10.83 -26.01 -13.77
CA ALA A 127 -9.40 -26.29 -13.67
C ALA A 127 -9.06 -27.79 -13.65
N GLY A 128 -10.01 -28.64 -13.21
CA GLY A 128 -9.89 -30.12 -13.17
C GLY A 128 -9.30 -30.67 -11.88
#